data_AF-A0A0K9Q2G4-F1
#
_entry.id   AF-A0A0K9Q2G4-F1
#
_cell.length_a   1.000
_cell.length_b   1.000
_cell.length_c   1.000
_cell.angle_alpha   90.00
_cell.angle_beta   90.00
_cell.angle_gamma   90.00
#
_symmetry.space_group_name_H-M   'P 1'
#
loop_
_entity.id
_entity.type
_entity.pdbx_description
1 polymer ?
#
loop_
_entity_poly.entity_id
_entity_poly.type
_entity_poly.pdbx_seq_one_letter_code
_entity_poly.pdbx_strand_id
1 'polypeptide(L)'
;MERNIHNPGGTSGSGSGSSSTTTGNTSQATHIPTVILPPPSLSRYESQKKRDWNTFRQYLKNHKPPLSLSMCSGAHVIEFLKYHDQFGKTKVHVIDCSFFGHPNPPTSCTCPLRQAWGSLDALIGRLRAAYEENGGEPESNPFGTRAVRIYLKEIRESQAKARGIPYEKKKRKRVPTMTQMDSISIASASSSAQQPIGNTTTTSSGADVILATVVPGEKESTSTSTISAPAAEQSKPSPPHN
;
A
#
# COMPACT_ATOMS: atom_id res chain seq x y z
N MET A 1 -62.10 -21.26 15.14
CA MET A 1 -60.84 -20.55 15.46
C MET A 1 -59.95 -20.74 14.22
N GLU A 2 -59.45 -19.72 13.53
CA GLU A 2 -59.44 -18.26 13.79
C GLU A 2 -59.45 -17.40 12.49
N ARG A 3 -60.08 -16.22 12.60
CA ARG A 3 -59.73 -14.90 12.05
C ARG A 3 -59.17 -14.74 10.62
N ASN A 4 -60.00 -14.14 9.77
CA ASN A 4 -59.57 -13.22 8.70
C ASN A 4 -59.05 -11.88 9.29
N ILE A 5 -58.15 -11.15 8.61
CA ILE A 5 -58.25 -9.69 8.31
C ILE A 5 -57.04 -9.15 7.51
N HIS A 6 -57.40 -8.53 6.39
CA HIS A 6 -56.76 -7.59 5.44
C HIS A 6 -55.50 -6.78 5.80
N ASN A 7 -54.79 -6.37 4.73
CA ASN A 7 -54.23 -5.01 4.58
C ASN A 7 -54.35 -4.54 3.10
N PRO A 8 -54.94 -3.37 2.78
CA PRO A 8 -55.15 -2.89 1.39
C PRO A 8 -54.11 -1.82 0.96
N GLY A 9 -54.16 -1.36 -0.31
CA GLY A 9 -53.37 -0.19 -0.73
C GLY A 9 -53.09 0.03 -2.22
N GLY A 10 -54.03 -0.25 -3.14
CA GLY A 10 -53.88 0.07 -4.56
C GLY A 10 -54.61 1.36 -4.96
N THR A 11 -53.88 2.36 -5.47
CA THR A 11 -54.46 3.65 -5.92
C THR A 11 -54.49 3.76 -7.46
N SER A 12 -55.68 3.87 -8.04
CA SER A 12 -55.89 4.00 -9.48
C SER A 12 -55.62 5.41 -10.02
N GLY A 13 -55.24 5.51 -11.29
CA GLY A 13 -55.29 6.74 -12.10
C GLY A 13 -55.78 6.41 -13.51
N SER A 14 -56.77 7.16 -14.01
CA SER A 14 -57.51 6.83 -15.25
C SER A 14 -57.58 8.01 -16.23
N GLY A 15 -57.56 7.69 -17.54
CA GLY A 15 -57.76 8.60 -18.68
C GLY A 15 -57.16 7.95 -19.93
N SER A 16 -57.93 7.50 -20.92
CA SER A 16 -58.74 8.30 -21.88
C SER A 16 -57.86 9.26 -22.69
N GLY A 17 -57.65 9.14 -24.01
CA GLY A 17 -58.11 8.14 -24.99
C GLY A 17 -58.85 8.78 -26.17
N SER A 18 -58.43 8.51 -27.41
CA SER A 18 -59.15 8.80 -28.68
C SER A 18 -58.38 8.24 -29.89
N SER A 19 -59.08 8.05 -31.01
CA SER A 19 -58.55 7.47 -32.26
C SER A 19 -58.54 8.48 -33.41
N SER A 20 -57.56 8.42 -34.29
CA SER A 20 -57.66 8.98 -35.65
C SER A 20 -56.72 8.26 -36.63
N THR A 21 -57.12 8.22 -37.91
CA THR A 21 -56.44 7.49 -39.00
C THR A 21 -55.58 8.41 -39.87
N THR A 22 -54.40 7.94 -40.28
CA THR A 22 -53.74 8.41 -41.52
C THR A 22 -53.01 7.27 -42.23
N THR A 23 -53.04 7.30 -43.56
CA THR A 23 -52.33 6.39 -44.46
C THR A 23 -50.93 6.95 -44.76
N GLY A 24 -49.89 6.11 -44.83
CA GLY A 24 -48.56 6.57 -45.23
C GLY A 24 -47.51 5.46 -45.34
N ASN A 25 -47.08 5.16 -46.56
CA ASN A 25 -45.99 4.22 -46.84
C ASN A 25 -44.63 4.94 -46.87
N THR A 26 -43.73 4.63 -45.92
CA THR A 26 -42.32 5.08 -45.94
C THR A 26 -41.43 4.04 -45.26
N SER A 27 -40.41 3.56 -45.97
CA SER A 27 -39.33 2.74 -45.41
C SER A 27 -38.47 3.58 -44.47
N GLN A 28 -38.24 3.12 -43.22
CA GLN A 28 -37.26 3.74 -42.33
C GLN A 28 -36.61 2.73 -41.38
N ALA A 29 -35.39 3.03 -40.94
CA ALA A 29 -34.47 2.06 -40.37
C ALA A 29 -34.72 1.71 -38.90
N THR A 30 -34.25 0.53 -38.48
CA THR A 30 -34.27 0.06 -37.09
C THR A 30 -33.40 0.94 -36.18
N HIS A 31 -34.03 1.86 -35.46
CA HIS A 31 -33.32 2.75 -34.53
C HIS A 31 -33.08 2.05 -33.19
N ILE A 32 -31.87 1.52 -32.99
CA ILE A 32 -31.46 0.94 -31.70
C ILE A 32 -31.27 2.06 -30.67
N PRO A 33 -31.81 1.96 -29.44
CA PRO A 33 -31.52 2.92 -28.39
C PRO A 33 -30.08 2.74 -27.88
N THR A 34 -29.20 3.67 -28.25
CA THR A 34 -27.80 3.68 -27.79
C THR A 34 -27.74 3.90 -26.26
N VAL A 35 -27.42 2.83 -25.52
CA VAL A 35 -27.12 2.93 -24.09
C VAL A 35 -25.76 3.61 -23.92
N ILE A 36 -25.77 4.91 -23.64
CA ILE A 36 -24.55 5.67 -23.31
C ILE A 36 -24.06 5.23 -21.93
N LEU A 37 -23.14 4.27 -21.91
CA LEU A 37 -22.44 3.85 -20.70
C LEU A 37 -21.50 5.00 -20.24
N PRO A 38 -21.66 5.58 -19.04
CA PRO A 38 -20.72 6.57 -18.54
C PRO A 38 -19.35 5.92 -18.32
N PRO A 39 -18.21 6.60 -18.60
CA PRO A 39 -16.87 6.02 -18.51
C PRO A 39 -16.57 5.58 -17.05
N PRO A 40 -16.68 4.28 -16.71
CA PRO A 40 -17.04 3.88 -15.35
C PRO A 40 -15.83 3.62 -14.44
N SER A 41 -14.63 3.55 -15.02
CA SER A 41 -13.37 3.26 -14.32
C SER A 41 -12.69 4.52 -13.78
N LEU A 42 -12.44 5.51 -14.65
CA LEU A 42 -11.63 6.69 -14.32
C LEU A 42 -12.29 7.55 -13.24
N SER A 43 -13.55 7.96 -13.43
CA SER A 43 -14.28 8.79 -12.44
C SER A 43 -14.35 8.12 -11.04
N ARG A 44 -14.47 6.79 -11.00
CA ARG A 44 -14.45 5.99 -9.76
C ARG A 44 -13.06 5.98 -9.09
N TYR A 45 -11.99 5.89 -9.89
CA TYR A 45 -10.62 5.94 -9.41
C TYR A 45 -10.30 7.34 -8.86
N GLU A 46 -10.62 8.39 -9.61
CA GLU A 46 -10.40 9.80 -9.25
C GLU A 46 -11.13 10.18 -7.95
N SER A 47 -12.41 9.85 -7.85
CA SER A 47 -13.21 10.13 -6.64
C SER A 47 -12.79 9.31 -5.41
N GLN A 48 -12.10 8.18 -5.58
CA GLN A 48 -11.44 7.48 -4.48
C GLN A 48 -10.10 8.14 -4.12
N LYS A 49 -9.25 8.41 -5.11
CA LYS A 49 -7.93 9.07 -4.96
C LYS A 49 -8.06 10.42 -4.22
N LYS A 50 -9.03 11.25 -4.62
CA LYS A 50 -9.32 12.54 -3.97
C LYS A 50 -9.77 12.41 -2.50
N ARG A 51 -10.56 11.37 -2.17
CA ARG A 51 -10.96 11.10 -0.77
C ARG A 51 -9.81 10.60 0.08
N ASP A 52 -8.96 9.73 -0.48
CA ASP A 52 -7.79 9.19 0.21
C ASP A 52 -6.77 10.30 0.49
N TRP A 53 -6.52 11.16 -0.51
CA TRP A 53 -5.68 12.36 -0.38
C TRP A 53 -6.20 13.34 0.68
N ASN A 54 -7.50 13.65 0.67
CA ASN A 54 -8.11 14.50 1.69
C ASN A 54 -7.98 13.90 3.10
N THR A 55 -8.17 12.58 3.24
CA THR A 55 -7.98 11.85 4.50
C THR A 55 -6.53 11.97 4.99
N PHE A 56 -5.55 11.80 4.10
CA PHE A 56 -4.13 11.95 4.43
C PHE A 56 -3.76 13.39 4.80
N ARG A 57 -4.26 14.38 4.05
CA ARG A 57 -4.07 15.81 4.34
C ARG A 57 -4.68 16.20 5.70
N GLN A 58 -5.77 15.55 6.12
CA GLN A 58 -6.34 15.76 7.45
C GLN A 58 -5.53 15.05 8.56
N TYR A 59 -4.99 13.86 8.30
CA TYR A 59 -4.07 13.18 9.22
C TYR A 59 -2.84 14.05 9.55
N LEU A 60 -2.20 14.65 8.54
CA LEU A 60 -1.04 15.54 8.76
C LEU A 60 -1.38 16.78 9.61
N LYS A 61 -2.59 17.36 9.44
CA LYS A 61 -3.09 18.47 10.28
C LYS A 61 -3.36 18.05 11.72
N ASN A 62 -3.80 16.80 11.93
CA ASN A 62 -4.16 16.26 13.25
C ASN A 62 -2.93 15.75 14.03
N HIS A 63 -1.79 15.56 13.36
CA HIS A 63 -0.53 15.15 13.97
C HIS A 63 -0.03 16.19 14.99
N LYS A 64 0.75 15.76 15.98
CA LYS A 64 1.29 16.61 17.05
C LYS A 64 2.80 16.37 17.17
N PRO A 65 3.67 17.32 16.78
CA PRO A 65 3.36 18.63 16.19
C PRO A 65 2.70 18.52 14.79
N PRO A 66 1.96 19.55 14.33
CA PRO A 66 1.34 19.54 13.00
C PRO A 66 2.37 19.39 11.88
N LEU A 67 2.06 18.57 10.86
CA LEU A 67 2.98 18.27 9.76
C LEU A 67 2.57 18.98 8.47
N SER A 68 3.56 19.54 7.77
CA SER A 68 3.44 19.91 6.35
C SER A 68 3.63 18.69 5.43
N LEU A 69 3.32 18.83 4.15
CA LEU A 69 3.71 17.80 3.15
C LEU A 69 5.23 17.73 2.97
N SER A 70 5.96 18.83 3.12
CA SER A 70 7.42 18.88 2.99
C SER A 70 8.18 18.22 4.14
N MET A 71 7.61 18.21 5.35
CA MET A 71 8.15 17.51 6.52
C MET A 71 7.60 16.07 6.65
N CYS A 72 6.71 15.67 5.74
CA CYS A 72 6.19 14.30 5.71
C CYS A 72 7.28 13.32 5.28
N SER A 73 7.28 12.11 5.85
CA SER A 73 8.31 11.11 5.61
C SER A 73 7.69 9.71 5.58
N GLY A 74 8.46 8.72 5.13
CA GLY A 74 8.02 7.32 5.10
C GLY A 74 7.57 6.79 6.47
N ALA A 75 8.05 7.34 7.58
CA ALA A 75 7.61 6.96 8.93
C ALA A 75 6.16 7.38 9.19
N HIS A 76 5.83 8.66 8.94
CA HIS A 76 4.47 9.19 9.07
C HIS A 76 3.48 8.48 8.12
N VAL A 77 3.94 8.07 6.93
CA VAL A 77 3.14 7.23 6.01
C VAL A 77 2.88 5.84 6.59
N ILE A 78 3.87 5.19 7.18
CA ILE A 78 3.70 3.86 7.82
C ILE A 78 2.74 3.95 9.01
N GLU A 79 2.79 5.02 9.80
CA GLU A 79 1.85 5.24 10.90
C GLU A 79 0.40 5.42 10.40
N PHE A 80 0.19 6.24 9.36
CA PHE A 80 -1.10 6.38 8.69
C PHE A 80 -1.66 5.04 8.17
N LEU A 81 -0.79 4.16 7.65
CA LEU A 81 -1.17 2.80 7.25
C LEU A 81 -1.49 1.90 8.44
N LYS A 82 -0.72 1.95 9.54
CA LYS A 82 -1.00 1.20 10.78
C LYS A 82 -2.36 1.57 11.37
N TYR A 83 -2.79 2.83 11.26
CA TYR A 83 -4.14 3.27 11.61
C TYR A 83 -5.20 2.71 10.65
N HIS A 84 -5.01 2.86 9.33
CA HIS A 84 -5.94 2.31 8.33
C HIS A 84 -6.13 0.80 8.42
N ASP A 85 -5.08 0.06 8.81
CA ASP A 85 -5.12 -1.38 8.99
C ASP A 85 -6.06 -1.85 10.12
N GLN A 86 -6.38 -0.99 11.10
CA GLN A 86 -7.28 -1.35 12.22
C GLN A 86 -8.73 -1.58 11.77
N PHE A 87 -9.19 -0.86 10.74
CA PHE A 87 -10.59 -0.87 10.28
C PHE A 87 -10.81 -1.94 9.21
N GLY A 88 -10.43 -3.16 9.55
CA GLY A 88 -10.29 -4.28 8.64
C GLY A 88 -11.56 -5.07 8.33
N LYS A 89 -11.45 -5.94 7.32
CA LYS A 89 -12.41 -7.03 7.05
C LYS A 89 -11.74 -8.41 6.92
N THR A 90 -10.41 -8.47 6.88
CA THR A 90 -9.65 -9.73 6.79
C THR A 90 -9.28 -10.21 8.18
N LYS A 91 -9.70 -11.41 8.59
CA LYS A 91 -9.19 -12.04 9.81
C LYS A 91 -7.69 -12.33 9.62
N VAL A 92 -6.86 -11.84 10.53
CA VAL A 92 -5.41 -12.09 10.55
C VAL A 92 -5.07 -12.68 11.90
N HIS A 93 -4.63 -13.94 11.90
CA HIS A 93 -4.33 -14.70 13.10
C HIS A 93 -3.02 -14.19 13.75
N VAL A 94 -3.02 -14.05 15.07
CA VAL A 94 -1.77 -13.86 15.84
C VAL A 94 -1.00 -15.19 15.91
N ILE A 95 0.30 -15.14 16.17
CA ILE A 95 1.19 -16.33 16.13
C ILE A 95 0.70 -17.44 17.08
N ASP A 96 0.21 -17.06 18.26
CA ASP A 96 -0.25 -17.97 19.32
C ASP A 96 -1.69 -18.46 19.12
N CYS A 97 -2.30 -18.19 17.96
CA CYS A 97 -3.64 -18.68 17.62
C CYS A 97 -3.57 -20.07 17.00
N SER A 98 -4.39 -21.01 17.47
CA SER A 98 -4.49 -22.38 16.94
C SER A 98 -4.82 -22.47 15.44
N PHE A 99 -5.32 -21.39 14.85
CA PHE A 99 -5.65 -21.26 13.42
C PHE A 99 -4.58 -20.51 12.60
N PHE A 100 -3.50 -20.07 13.22
CA PHE A 100 -2.36 -19.49 12.50
C PHE A 100 -1.84 -20.52 11.48
N GLY A 101 -1.59 -20.07 10.25
CA GLY A 101 -1.16 -20.96 9.18
C GLY A 101 -2.25 -21.85 8.57
N HIS A 102 -3.53 -21.67 8.93
CA HIS A 102 -4.64 -22.45 8.38
C HIS A 102 -5.51 -21.59 7.42
N PRO A 103 -5.70 -21.99 6.14
CA PRO A 103 -6.42 -21.17 5.16
C PRO A 103 -7.95 -21.16 5.32
N ASN A 104 -8.53 -22.24 5.84
CA ASN A 104 -9.96 -22.39 6.09
C ASN A 104 -10.17 -22.93 7.52
N PRO A 105 -10.07 -22.11 8.57
CA PRO A 105 -10.32 -22.56 9.94
C PRO A 105 -11.81 -22.91 10.14
N PRO A 106 -12.14 -24.03 10.82
CA PRO A 106 -13.52 -24.50 10.93
C PRO A 106 -14.36 -23.72 11.96
N THR A 107 -13.72 -22.96 12.86
CA THR A 107 -14.38 -22.18 13.91
C THR A 107 -13.81 -20.76 13.98
N SER A 108 -14.58 -19.84 14.58
CA SER A 108 -14.20 -18.44 14.72
C SER A 108 -13.18 -18.24 15.86
N CYS A 109 -12.44 -17.12 15.81
CA CYS A 109 -11.46 -16.76 16.83
C CYS A 109 -11.44 -15.26 17.10
N THR A 110 -10.91 -14.88 18.27
CA THR A 110 -10.79 -13.52 18.79
C THR A 110 -9.74 -12.64 18.09
N CYS A 111 -8.96 -13.20 17.15
CA CYS A 111 -7.94 -12.45 16.41
C CYS A 111 -8.51 -11.23 15.67
N PRO A 112 -7.74 -10.14 15.50
CA PRO A 112 -8.25 -8.90 14.93
C PRO A 112 -8.66 -9.02 13.46
N LEU A 113 -9.58 -8.15 13.04
CA LEU A 113 -9.84 -7.87 11.63
C LEU A 113 -8.90 -6.76 11.16
N ARG A 114 -8.12 -7.05 10.12
CA ARG A 114 -7.13 -6.15 9.52
C ARG A 114 -7.47 -5.83 8.06
N GLN A 115 -6.85 -4.81 7.48
CA GLN A 115 -7.01 -4.55 6.05
C GLN A 115 -6.32 -5.63 5.24
N ALA A 116 -6.85 -5.99 4.07
CA ALA A 116 -6.10 -6.84 3.16
C ALA A 116 -4.86 -6.07 2.69
N TRP A 117 -3.68 -6.69 2.65
CA TRP A 117 -2.44 -6.01 2.25
C TRP A 117 -2.56 -5.29 0.90
N GLY A 118 -3.32 -5.86 -0.05
CA GLY A 118 -3.60 -5.25 -1.37
C GLY A 118 -4.48 -3.99 -1.30
N SER A 119 -5.31 -3.82 -0.27
CA SER A 119 -6.04 -2.57 -0.03
C SER A 119 -5.09 -1.44 0.38
N LEU A 120 -4.10 -1.75 1.22
CA LEU A 120 -3.07 -0.79 1.69
C LEU A 120 -2.09 -0.45 0.57
N ASP A 121 -1.67 -1.43 -0.23
CA ASP A 121 -0.84 -1.23 -1.42
C ASP A 121 -1.55 -0.35 -2.47
N ALA A 122 -2.83 -0.63 -2.76
CA ALA A 122 -3.63 0.19 -3.67
C ALA A 122 -3.91 1.60 -3.14
N LEU A 123 -4.03 1.78 -1.81
CA LEU A 123 -4.11 3.09 -1.16
C LEU A 123 -2.82 3.90 -1.37
N ILE A 124 -1.65 3.28 -1.17
CA ILE A 124 -0.34 3.90 -1.43
C ILE A 124 -0.15 4.23 -2.92
N GLY A 125 -0.60 3.38 -3.83
CA GLY A 125 -0.60 3.67 -5.27
C GLY A 125 -1.39 4.94 -5.62
N ARG A 126 -2.60 5.09 -5.05
CA ARG A 126 -3.42 6.31 -5.23
C ARG A 126 -2.79 7.54 -4.59
N LEU A 127 -2.19 7.41 -3.40
CA LEU A 127 -1.55 8.52 -2.70
C LEU A 127 -0.28 9.03 -3.41
N ARG A 128 0.45 8.17 -4.13
CA ARG A 128 1.56 8.62 -5.00
C ARG A 128 1.06 9.50 -6.14
N ALA A 129 0.10 9.00 -6.94
CA ALA A 129 -0.49 9.78 -8.03
C ALA A 129 -1.13 11.10 -7.54
N ALA A 130 -1.78 11.07 -6.36
CA ALA A 130 -2.32 12.29 -5.76
C ALA A 130 -1.23 13.31 -5.35
N TYR A 131 -0.07 12.85 -4.89
CA TYR A 131 1.06 13.72 -4.53
C TYR A 131 1.62 14.42 -5.78
N GLU A 132 1.85 13.67 -6.84
CA GLU A 132 2.34 14.16 -8.14
C GLU A 132 1.37 15.17 -8.76
N GLU A 133 0.06 14.88 -8.78
CA GLU A 133 -0.98 15.80 -9.24
C GLU A 133 -1.20 17.04 -8.36
N ASN A 134 -0.66 17.06 -7.14
CA ASN A 134 -0.68 18.23 -6.25
C ASN A 134 0.67 19.00 -6.27
N GLY A 135 1.51 18.77 -7.29
CA GLY A 135 2.77 19.48 -7.48
C GLY A 135 3.92 18.97 -6.62
N GLY A 136 3.96 17.67 -6.33
CA GLY A 136 5.04 17.03 -5.58
C GLY A 136 5.93 16.13 -6.45
N GLU A 137 7.24 16.39 -6.45
CA GLU A 137 8.20 15.67 -7.30
C GLU A 137 8.32 14.18 -6.94
N PRO A 138 8.39 13.25 -7.93
CA PRO A 138 8.49 11.81 -7.71
C PRO A 138 9.64 11.38 -6.77
N GLU A 139 10.78 12.07 -6.85
CA GLU A 139 11.99 11.83 -6.07
C GLU A 139 11.79 12.13 -4.56
N SER A 140 10.95 13.13 -4.26
CA SER A 140 10.61 13.54 -2.89
C SER A 140 9.40 12.81 -2.30
N ASN A 141 8.73 11.98 -3.11
CA ASN A 141 7.46 11.35 -2.80
C ASN A 141 7.54 10.43 -1.55
N PRO A 142 6.93 10.81 -0.39
CA PRO A 142 7.09 10.07 0.86
C PRO A 142 6.49 8.66 0.80
N PHE A 143 5.49 8.45 -0.08
CA PHE A 143 4.85 7.16 -0.33
C PHE A 143 5.68 6.22 -1.22
N GLY A 144 6.69 6.73 -1.93
CA GLY A 144 7.64 5.96 -2.75
C GLY A 144 8.85 5.40 -1.98
N THR A 145 9.06 5.87 -0.76
CA THR A 145 10.25 5.59 0.06
C THR A 145 10.51 4.09 0.30
N ARG A 146 11.79 3.74 0.52
CA ARG A 146 12.21 2.36 0.78
C ARG A 146 11.52 1.76 2.02
N ALA A 147 11.30 2.57 3.06
CA ALA A 147 10.62 2.14 4.28
C ALA A 147 9.18 1.67 4.02
N VAL A 148 8.38 2.46 3.29
CA VAL A 148 6.99 2.09 2.95
C VAL A 148 6.95 0.81 2.10
N ARG A 149 7.89 0.64 1.17
CA ARG A 149 8.01 -0.58 0.35
C ARG A 149 8.38 -1.83 1.16
N ILE A 150 9.24 -1.69 2.18
CA ILE A 150 9.58 -2.80 3.10
C ILE A 150 8.37 -3.14 3.97
N TYR A 151 7.73 -2.15 4.59
CA TYR A 151 6.55 -2.35 5.43
C TYR A 151 5.39 -3.06 4.69
N LEU A 152 5.06 -2.65 3.46
CA LEU A 152 4.02 -3.31 2.66
C LEU A 152 4.38 -4.78 2.33
N LYS A 153 5.68 -5.09 2.13
CA LYS A 153 6.16 -6.46 1.94
C LYS A 153 5.99 -7.29 3.22
N GLU A 154 6.37 -6.74 4.37
CA GLU A 154 6.22 -7.40 5.69
C GLU A 154 4.75 -7.67 6.05
N ILE A 155 3.86 -6.71 5.80
CA ILE A 155 2.41 -6.89 5.98
C ILE A 155 1.87 -7.99 5.05
N ARG A 156 2.32 -8.03 3.80
CA ARG A 156 1.95 -9.10 2.86
C ARG A 156 2.43 -10.48 3.30
N GLU A 157 3.68 -10.60 3.73
CA GLU A 157 4.29 -11.87 4.13
C GLU A 157 3.74 -12.38 5.46
N SER A 158 3.52 -11.49 6.44
CA SER A 158 2.86 -11.83 7.70
C SER A 158 1.40 -12.23 7.51
N GLN A 159 0.62 -11.54 6.66
CA GLN A 159 -0.75 -11.95 6.35
C GLN A 159 -0.82 -13.29 5.61
N ALA A 160 0.11 -13.56 4.68
CA ALA A 160 0.18 -14.84 3.98
C ALA A 160 0.50 -16.00 4.94
N LYS A 161 1.49 -15.81 5.84
CA LYS A 161 1.86 -16.79 6.87
C LYS A 161 0.71 -17.01 7.86
N ALA A 162 0.13 -15.95 8.40
CA ALA A 162 -0.97 -16.02 9.37
C ALA A 162 -2.22 -16.72 8.82
N ARG A 163 -2.52 -16.54 7.53
CA ARG A 163 -3.67 -17.14 6.86
C ARG A 163 -3.36 -18.46 6.15
N GLY A 164 -2.17 -19.06 6.31
CA GLY A 164 -1.87 -20.35 5.70
C GLY A 164 -1.96 -20.38 4.17
N ILE A 165 -1.77 -19.24 3.50
CA ILE A 165 -1.80 -19.15 2.04
C ILE A 165 -0.35 -19.23 1.55
N PRO A 166 0.15 -20.42 1.13
CA PRO A 166 1.50 -20.52 0.60
C PRO A 166 1.59 -19.64 -0.65
N TYR A 167 2.48 -18.65 -0.63
CA TYR A 167 2.78 -17.85 -1.83
C TYR A 167 3.72 -18.64 -2.75
N GLU A 168 3.22 -19.79 -3.21
CA GLU A 168 3.76 -20.49 -4.35
C GLU A 168 3.72 -19.52 -5.55
N LYS A 169 4.90 -18.98 -5.89
CA LYS A 169 5.12 -18.32 -7.18
C LYS A 169 5.02 -19.38 -8.26
N LYS A 170 3.79 -19.81 -8.56
CA LYS A 170 3.45 -20.86 -9.53
C LYS A 170 4.34 -20.70 -10.75
N LYS A 171 5.41 -21.51 -10.82
CA LYS A 171 6.35 -21.52 -11.94
C LYS A 171 5.55 -21.97 -13.15
N ARG A 172 4.96 -21.01 -13.88
CA ARG A 172 4.42 -21.23 -15.21
C ARG A 172 5.61 -21.72 -16.01
N LYS A 173 5.67 -23.04 -16.22
CA LYS A 173 6.72 -23.67 -17.01
C LYS A 173 6.78 -22.91 -18.33
N ARG A 174 7.86 -22.14 -18.54
CA ARG A 174 8.28 -21.84 -19.90
C ARG A 174 8.59 -23.21 -20.48
N VAL A 175 7.67 -23.74 -21.29
CA VAL A 175 8.03 -24.77 -22.25
C VAL A 175 9.15 -24.12 -23.07
N PRO A 176 10.35 -24.69 -23.14
CA PRO A 176 11.34 -24.20 -24.07
C PRO A 176 10.77 -24.45 -25.46
N THR A 177 10.39 -23.39 -26.17
CA THR A 177 10.21 -23.49 -27.61
C THR A 177 11.56 -23.93 -28.16
N MET A 178 11.63 -25.16 -28.69
CA MET A 178 12.84 -25.64 -29.34
C MET A 178 12.97 -24.92 -30.68
N THR A 179 13.58 -23.74 -30.65
CA THR A 179 14.21 -23.17 -31.83
C THR A 179 15.30 -24.15 -32.25
N GLN A 180 15.02 -24.99 -33.25
CA GLN A 180 16.09 -25.60 -34.01
C GLN A 180 16.90 -24.47 -34.63
N MET A 181 18.22 -24.52 -34.43
CA MET A 181 19.16 -23.58 -35.03
C MET A 181 20.41 -24.37 -35.41
N ASP A 182 20.97 -24.03 -36.57
CA ASP A 182 21.69 -24.99 -37.39
C ASP A 182 23.01 -25.50 -36.82
N SER A 183 23.34 -26.73 -37.20
CA SER A 183 24.59 -27.40 -36.87
C SER A 183 25.75 -26.89 -37.73
N ILE A 184 26.70 -26.17 -37.12
CA ILE A 184 28.11 -26.20 -37.53
C ILE A 184 28.97 -26.46 -36.30
N SER A 185 29.81 -27.50 -36.38
CA SER A 185 30.84 -27.81 -35.38
C SER A 185 32.20 -27.34 -35.88
N ILE A 186 32.90 -26.51 -35.10
CA ILE A 186 34.35 -26.30 -35.23
C ILE A 186 34.96 -26.41 -33.82
N ALA A 187 35.97 -27.26 -33.68
CA ALA A 187 36.62 -27.51 -32.39
C ALA A 187 37.76 -26.52 -32.12
N SER A 188 37.94 -26.15 -30.85
CA SER A 188 39.15 -25.46 -30.39
C SER A 188 40.26 -26.46 -30.12
N ALA A 189 41.46 -26.20 -30.64
CA ALA A 189 42.68 -26.93 -30.31
C ALA A 189 43.82 -25.94 -30.01
N SER A 190 44.61 -26.24 -28.99
CA SER A 190 45.69 -25.38 -28.47
C SER A 190 47.03 -25.63 -29.17
N SER A 191 47.91 -24.62 -29.30
CA SER A 191 49.33 -24.66 -28.86
C SER A 191 50.20 -23.48 -29.32
N SER A 192 50.80 -22.80 -28.33
CA SER A 192 52.24 -22.46 -28.20
C SER A 192 53.05 -21.61 -29.22
N ALA A 193 53.78 -20.63 -28.65
CA ALA A 193 55.02 -19.98 -29.15
C ALA A 193 54.91 -18.97 -30.33
N GLN A 194 55.75 -17.93 -30.48
CA GLN A 194 56.91 -17.46 -29.68
C GLN A 194 57.06 -15.90 -29.70
N GLN A 195 57.92 -15.35 -28.82
CA GLN A 195 58.31 -13.93 -28.66
C GLN A 195 59.61 -13.58 -29.46
N PRO A 196 60.19 -12.33 -29.48
CA PRO A 196 60.11 -11.17 -28.56
C PRO A 196 59.79 -9.81 -29.28
N ILE A 197 59.97 -8.56 -28.80
CA ILE A 197 60.79 -7.86 -27.75
C ILE A 197 59.98 -6.62 -27.25
N GLY A 198 60.11 -6.06 -26.03
CA GLY A 198 60.83 -6.50 -24.81
C GLY A 198 61.72 -5.45 -24.11
N ASN A 199 61.17 -4.51 -23.32
CA ASN A 199 61.90 -3.78 -22.24
C ASN A 199 61.09 -3.83 -20.90
N THR A 200 61.63 -4.07 -19.68
CA THR A 200 62.91 -3.69 -19.01
C THR A 200 62.81 -2.25 -18.47
N THR A 201 62.93 -1.91 -17.17
CA THR A 201 63.30 -2.62 -15.89
C THR A 201 63.01 -1.66 -14.69
N THR A 202 62.90 -1.97 -13.38
CA THR A 202 62.62 -3.15 -12.49
C THR A 202 62.32 -2.63 -11.05
N THR A 203 62.01 -3.53 -10.08
CA THR A 203 62.32 -3.41 -8.61
C THR A 203 61.42 -2.49 -7.72
N SER A 204 60.97 -2.90 -6.51
CA SER A 204 60.91 -4.23 -5.85
C SER A 204 60.11 -4.20 -4.52
N SER A 205 59.62 -5.37 -4.07
CA SER A 205 59.28 -5.73 -2.66
C SER A 205 58.08 -5.03 -2.00
N GLY A 206 57.35 -5.64 -1.05
CA GLY A 206 57.40 -7.02 -0.52
C GLY A 206 56.71 -7.14 0.85
N ALA A 207 56.42 -8.37 1.30
CA ALA A 207 55.88 -8.77 2.62
C ALA A 207 54.40 -8.46 2.97
N ASP A 208 53.55 -9.47 2.76
CA ASP A 208 52.91 -10.32 3.79
C ASP A 208 52.40 -9.83 5.18
N VAL A 209 51.42 -10.62 5.66
CA VAL A 209 51.02 -10.92 7.07
C VAL A 209 50.03 -10.00 7.83
N ILE A 210 48.85 -10.62 8.06
CA ILE A 210 47.95 -10.60 9.23
C ILE A 210 48.45 -9.89 10.51
N LEU A 211 47.64 -8.97 11.07
CA LEU A 211 47.21 -9.03 12.48
C LEU A 211 45.93 -8.19 12.73
N ALA A 212 45.17 -8.54 13.78
CA ALA A 212 44.04 -7.78 14.28
C ALA A 212 44.36 -7.14 15.64
N THR A 213 43.89 -5.91 15.88
CA THR A 213 44.00 -5.23 17.18
C THR A 213 42.70 -4.51 17.54
N VAL A 214 42.20 -4.79 18.74
CA VAL A 214 41.12 -4.04 19.42
C VAL A 214 41.73 -2.89 20.21
N VAL A 215 41.10 -1.71 20.23
CA VAL A 215 41.17 -0.77 21.37
C VAL A 215 39.94 0.19 21.34
N PRO A 216 39.42 0.64 22.51
CA PRO A 216 38.22 1.47 22.62
C PRO A 216 38.54 2.94 22.97
N GLY A 217 37.49 3.75 23.20
CA GLY A 217 37.57 4.83 24.19
C GLY A 217 36.94 6.18 23.83
N GLU A 218 35.77 6.45 24.45
CA GLU A 218 35.37 7.79 24.94
C GLU A 218 35.06 8.87 23.84
N LYS A 219 34.37 9.98 24.10
CA LYS A 219 34.27 10.78 25.34
C LYS A 219 32.87 11.35 25.57
N GLU A 220 32.56 11.55 26.85
CA GLU A 220 31.38 12.29 27.35
C GLU A 220 31.58 13.81 27.20
N SER A 221 30.47 14.57 27.09
CA SER A 221 30.45 16.02 27.33
C SER A 221 29.14 16.42 28.04
N THR A 222 29.24 16.67 29.34
CA THR A 222 28.13 17.12 30.20
C THR A 222 28.05 18.65 30.25
N SER A 223 26.83 19.22 30.11
CA SER A 223 26.57 20.66 30.26
C SER A 223 25.38 20.92 31.18
N THR A 224 25.66 21.24 32.44
CA THR A 224 24.66 21.56 33.49
C THR A 224 24.11 22.98 33.36
N SER A 225 22.85 23.20 33.72
CA SER A 225 22.35 24.52 34.12
C SER A 225 21.17 24.39 35.10
N THR A 226 21.33 24.98 36.29
CA THR A 226 20.44 24.86 37.44
C THR A 226 19.55 26.09 37.60
N ILE A 227 18.24 25.92 37.79
CA ILE A 227 17.37 26.90 38.46
C ILE A 227 16.44 26.16 39.43
N SER A 228 16.15 26.79 40.57
CA SER A 228 15.56 26.18 41.77
C SER A 228 14.03 26.09 41.78
N ALA A 229 13.54 25.19 42.64
CA ALA A 229 12.20 25.19 43.25
C ALA A 229 12.15 26.26 44.40
N PRO A 230 11.09 26.43 45.25
CA PRO A 230 10.03 25.45 45.57
C PRO A 230 8.61 25.98 45.90
N ALA A 231 7.77 25.01 46.32
CA ALA A 231 6.67 25.12 47.28
C ALA A 231 5.31 25.70 46.82
N ALA A 232 4.27 25.25 47.53
CA ALA A 232 2.89 25.67 47.41
C ALA A 232 2.40 26.23 48.76
N GLU A 233 1.36 27.05 48.76
CA GLU A 233 0.72 27.55 49.99
C GLU A 233 -0.81 27.66 49.83
N GLN A 234 -1.50 27.66 50.97
CA GLN A 234 -2.87 27.20 51.15
C GLN A 234 -4.00 28.21 50.85
N SER A 235 -5.14 27.63 50.46
CA SER A 235 -6.54 28.01 50.70
C SER A 235 -6.87 29.16 51.68
N LYS A 236 -7.71 30.11 51.25
CA LYS A 236 -8.78 30.70 52.09
C LYS A 236 -9.95 31.28 51.26
N PRO A 237 -11.23 31.11 51.67
CA PRO A 237 -12.39 31.69 50.96
C PRO A 237 -12.83 33.06 51.53
N SER A 238 -13.68 33.77 50.77
CA SER A 238 -14.40 34.98 51.19
C SER A 238 -15.92 34.85 50.93
N PRO A 239 -16.78 35.50 51.74
CA PRO A 239 -18.25 35.34 51.69
C PRO A 239 -18.96 36.30 50.72
N PRO A 240 -20.25 36.08 50.40
CA PRO A 240 -21.05 36.98 49.56
C PRO A 240 -21.60 38.19 50.33
N HIS A 241 -21.99 39.24 49.60
CA HIS A 241 -22.92 40.26 50.10
C HIS A 241 -23.68 40.95 48.94
N ASN A 242 -24.99 41.11 49.14
CA ASN A 242 -25.97 41.77 48.26
C ASN A 242 -26.16 41.14 46.87
#